data_AF-A0A259TED3-F1
#
_entry.id   AF-A0A259TED3-F1
#
_cell.length_a   1.000
_cell.length_b   1.000
_cell.length_c   1.000
_cell.angle_alpha   90.00
_cell.angle_beta   90.00
_cell.angle_gamma   90.00
#
_symmetry.space_group_name_H-M   'P 1'
#
loop_
_entity.id
_entity.type
_entity.pdbx_description
1 polymer ?
#
loop_
_entity_poly.entity_id
_entity_poly.type
_entity_poly.pdbx_seq_one_letter_code
_entity_poly.pdbx_strand_id
1 'polypeptide(L)'
;MDKNDNIFEFEEYLKRSLGELNVTVPPFEECARVIIEDLCLEIIKNKRDSFDITKEIFKVTVEIDNPLELSVWNELDDGVDRIFYDDEYYKPDERELRERIKLEARRYLASQDSEGIR
;
A
#
# COMPACT_ATOMS: atom_id res chain seq x y z
N MET A 1 26.77 -23.26 1.12
CA MET A 1 25.45 -23.09 0.49
C MET A 1 25.70 -22.88 -0.97
N ASP A 2 25.30 -23.84 -1.79
CA ASP A 2 25.41 -23.71 -3.24
C ASP A 2 24.46 -22.59 -3.71
N LYS A 3 24.90 -21.78 -4.66
CA LYS A 3 24.26 -20.50 -5.03
C LYS A 3 23.05 -20.67 -5.97
N ASN A 4 22.56 -21.90 -6.14
CA ASN A 4 21.50 -22.29 -7.07
C ASN A 4 20.22 -22.78 -6.38
N ASP A 5 20.06 -22.45 -5.10
CA ASP A 5 18.82 -22.59 -4.37
C ASP A 5 17.70 -21.83 -5.13
N ASN A 6 16.94 -22.60 -5.91
CA ASN A 6 15.99 -22.10 -6.89
C ASN A 6 14.74 -21.57 -6.16
N ILE A 7 14.41 -20.29 -6.34
CA ILE A 7 13.26 -19.65 -5.68
C ILE A 7 11.94 -20.42 -5.83
N PHE A 8 11.78 -21.15 -6.94
CA PHE A 8 10.62 -22.02 -7.16
C PHE A 8 10.59 -23.24 -6.22
N GLU A 9 11.74 -23.84 -5.89
CA GLU A 9 11.83 -24.96 -4.95
C GLU A 9 11.51 -24.51 -3.52
N PHE A 10 11.95 -23.30 -3.14
CA PHE A 10 11.60 -22.71 -1.84
C PHE A 10 10.10 -22.40 -1.74
N GLU A 11 9.52 -21.85 -2.80
CA GLU A 11 8.06 -21.63 -2.85
C GLU A 11 7.29 -22.94 -2.72
N GLU A 12 7.70 -23.98 -3.44
CA GLU A 12 7.05 -25.29 -3.39
C GLU A 12 7.15 -25.90 -1.99
N TYR A 13 8.34 -25.83 -1.38
CA TYR A 13 8.56 -26.31 -0.02
C TYR A 13 7.72 -25.54 1.01
N LEU A 14 7.61 -24.22 0.87
CA LEU A 14 6.78 -23.38 1.72
C LEU A 14 5.30 -23.75 1.58
N LYS A 15 4.79 -23.83 0.33
CA LYS A 15 3.39 -24.21 0.04
C LYS A 15 3.05 -25.57 0.64
N ARG A 16 3.96 -26.55 0.52
CA ARG A 16 3.78 -27.87 1.13
C ARG A 16 3.73 -27.79 2.65
N SER A 17 4.67 -27.09 3.27
CA SER A 17 4.74 -26.95 4.73
C SER A 17 3.50 -26.26 5.30
N LEU A 18 2.97 -25.24 4.61
CA LEU A 18 1.71 -24.58 4.98
C LEU A 18 0.52 -25.55 4.90
N GLY A 19 0.46 -26.37 3.86
CA GLY A 19 -0.55 -27.42 3.72
C GLY A 19 -0.47 -28.47 4.83
N GLU A 20 0.73 -28.93 5.18
CA GLU A 20 0.96 -29.87 6.30
C GLU A 20 0.54 -29.29 7.65
N LEU A 21 0.72 -27.98 7.85
CA LEU A 21 0.29 -27.27 9.04
C LEU A 21 -1.18 -26.85 9.01
N ASN A 22 -1.91 -27.19 7.95
CA ASN A 22 -3.31 -26.80 7.73
C ASN A 22 -3.52 -25.27 7.80
N VAL A 23 -2.52 -24.52 7.34
CA VAL A 23 -2.56 -23.05 7.24
C VAL A 23 -3.13 -22.66 5.90
N THR A 24 -4.28 -21.98 5.91
CA THR A 24 -4.87 -21.41 4.70
C THR A 24 -4.11 -20.14 4.31
N VAL A 25 -3.62 -20.09 3.08
CA VAL A 25 -3.02 -18.87 2.52
C VAL A 25 -4.15 -17.94 2.09
N PRO A 26 -4.23 -16.71 2.62
CA PRO A 26 -5.23 -15.74 2.18
C PRO A 26 -4.98 -15.34 0.72
N PRO A 27 -6.03 -14.90 -0.01
CA PRO A 27 -5.88 -14.35 -1.35
C PRO A 27 -4.88 -13.19 -1.38
N PHE A 28 -4.15 -13.06 -2.50
CA PHE A 28 -3.18 -11.98 -2.69
C PHE A 28 -3.79 -10.59 -2.44
N GLU A 29 -5.02 -10.37 -2.91
CA GLU A 29 -5.73 -9.10 -2.72
C GLU A 29 -5.98 -8.77 -1.25
N GLU A 30 -6.31 -9.77 -0.42
CA GLU A 30 -6.52 -9.58 1.02
C GLU A 30 -5.21 -9.17 1.70
N CYS A 31 -4.10 -9.82 1.36
CA CYS A 31 -2.77 -9.43 1.84
C CYS A 31 -2.40 -8.00 1.41
N ALA A 32 -2.66 -7.63 0.16
CA ALA A 32 -2.37 -6.30 -0.36
C ALA A 32 -3.14 -5.21 0.40
N ARG A 33 -4.41 -5.47 0.73
CA ARG A 33 -5.24 -4.55 1.53
C ARG A 33 -4.69 -4.35 2.93
N VAL A 34 -4.23 -5.42 3.59
CA VAL A 34 -3.55 -5.31 4.90
C VAL A 34 -2.27 -4.48 4.80
N ILE A 35 -1.49 -4.63 3.73
CA ILE A 35 -0.30 -3.79 3.49
C ILE A 35 -0.69 -2.31 3.36
N ILE A 36 -1.76 -1.99 2.63
CA ILE A 36 -2.24 -0.60 2.50
C ILE A 36 -2.70 -0.06 3.85
N GLU A 37 -3.38 -0.86 4.68
CA GLU A 37 -3.76 -0.49 6.05
C GLU A 37 -2.53 -0.12 6.89
N ASP A 38 -1.50 -0.97 6.88
CA ASP A 38 -0.25 -0.73 7.60
C ASP A 38 0.43 0.56 7.13
N LEU A 39 0.53 0.77 5.81
CA LEU A 39 1.07 2.00 5.22
C LEU A 39 0.27 3.25 5.64
N CYS A 40 -1.06 3.16 5.66
CA CYS A 40 -1.91 4.25 6.18
C CYS A 40 -1.62 4.54 7.66
N LEU A 41 -1.42 3.51 8.50
CA LEU A 41 -1.03 3.69 9.89
C LEU A 41 0.34 4.37 10.02
N GLU A 42 1.27 4.11 9.11
CA GLU A 42 2.58 4.80 9.09
C GLU A 42 2.44 6.30 8.78
N ILE A 43 1.56 6.67 7.85
CA ILE A 43 1.23 8.07 7.54
C ILE A 43 0.69 8.75 8.80
N ILE A 44 -0.31 8.16 9.47
CA ILE A 44 -0.94 8.77 10.65
C ILE A 44 0.03 8.90 11.82
N LYS A 45 0.92 7.93 12.00
CA LYS A 45 1.94 7.93 13.05
C LYS A 45 3.16 8.78 12.68
N ASN A 46 3.19 9.39 11.49
CA ASN A 46 4.32 10.15 10.93
C ASN A 46 5.64 9.36 11.03
N LYS A 47 5.60 8.05 10.75
CA LYS A 47 6.79 7.18 10.85
C LYS A 47 7.81 7.40 9.73
N ARG A 48 7.31 7.66 8.52
CA ARG A 48 8.10 7.97 7.32
C ARG A 48 7.45 9.14 6.59
N ASP A 49 8.13 9.65 5.56
CA ASP A 49 7.58 10.71 4.72
C ASP A 49 6.29 10.23 4.03
N SER A 50 5.25 11.06 4.08
CA SER A 50 3.94 10.70 3.55
C SER A 50 3.94 10.51 2.04
N PHE A 51 4.81 11.21 1.30
CA PHE A 51 4.91 11.08 -0.16
C PHE A 51 5.55 9.74 -0.56
N ASP A 52 6.60 9.31 0.16
CA ASP A 52 7.20 8.00 -0.06
C ASP A 52 6.19 6.88 0.18
N ILE A 53 5.41 6.99 1.26
CA ILE A 53 4.36 6.02 1.56
C ILE A 53 3.24 6.05 0.51
N THR A 54 2.81 7.24 0.03
CA THR A 54 1.83 7.35 -1.05
C THR A 54 2.27 6.62 -2.31
N LYS A 55 3.55 6.76 -2.70
CA LYS A 55 4.14 6.01 -3.83
C LYS A 55 4.11 4.51 -3.62
N GLU A 56 4.34 4.04 -2.40
CA GLU A 56 4.24 2.62 -2.05
C GLU A 56 2.79 2.12 -2.14
N ILE A 57 1.83 2.87 -1.61
CA ILE A 57 0.40 2.52 -1.69
C ILE A 57 -0.06 2.47 -3.16
N PHE A 58 0.37 3.42 -3.99
CA PHE A 58 0.09 3.40 -5.42
C PHE A 58 0.59 2.10 -6.08
N LYS A 59 1.83 1.70 -5.83
CA LYS A 59 2.38 0.44 -6.35
C LYS A 59 1.54 -0.76 -5.93
N VAL A 60 1.17 -0.85 -4.65
CA VAL A 60 0.32 -1.97 -4.17
C VAL A 60 -1.04 -1.94 -4.87
N THR A 61 -1.64 -0.76 -5.02
CA THR A 61 -2.93 -0.58 -5.73
C THR A 61 -2.87 -1.06 -7.18
N VAL A 62 -1.75 -0.81 -7.87
CA VAL A 62 -1.53 -1.29 -9.25
C VAL A 62 -1.42 -2.81 -9.32
N GLU A 63 -0.76 -3.45 -8.35
CA GLU A 63 -0.61 -4.92 -8.31
C GLU A 63 -1.94 -5.67 -8.10
N ILE A 64 -2.98 -4.98 -7.58
CA ILE A 64 -4.34 -5.52 -7.43
C ILE A 64 -5.33 -4.95 -8.44
N ASP A 65 -4.86 -4.58 -9.63
CA ASP A 65 -5.67 -4.12 -10.76
C ASP A 65 -6.46 -2.82 -10.51
N ASN A 66 -5.94 -1.90 -9.68
CA ASN A 66 -6.49 -0.56 -9.45
C ASN A 66 -7.99 -0.56 -9.07
N PRO A 67 -8.38 -1.16 -7.94
CA PRO A 67 -9.78 -1.22 -7.56
C PRO A 67 -10.30 0.19 -7.25
N LEU A 68 -11.57 0.43 -7.58
CA LEU A 68 -12.15 1.77 -7.65
C LEU A 68 -12.09 2.52 -6.31
N GLU A 69 -12.27 1.81 -5.19
CA GLU A 69 -12.21 2.36 -3.84
C GLU A 69 -10.81 2.85 -3.43
N LEU A 70 -9.77 2.41 -4.13
CA LEU A 70 -8.38 2.86 -3.93
C LEU A 70 -7.93 3.91 -4.96
N SER A 71 -8.77 4.28 -5.93
CA SER A 71 -8.44 5.23 -6.99
C SER A 71 -7.92 6.59 -6.49
N VAL A 72 -8.32 7.01 -5.29
CA VAL A 72 -7.82 8.24 -4.67
C VAL A 72 -6.30 8.23 -4.51
N TRP A 73 -5.69 7.07 -4.29
CA TRP A 73 -4.24 6.95 -4.14
C TRP A 73 -3.49 7.23 -5.44
N ASN A 74 -4.10 6.96 -6.59
CA ASN A 74 -3.55 7.31 -7.89
C ASN A 74 -3.51 8.83 -8.07
N GLU A 75 -4.59 9.53 -7.70
CA GLU A 75 -4.62 11.00 -7.73
C GLU A 75 -3.62 11.63 -6.77
N LEU A 76 -3.43 11.02 -5.60
CA LEU A 76 -2.46 11.51 -4.61
C LEU A 76 -1.02 11.30 -5.10
N ASP A 77 -0.72 10.16 -5.73
CA ASP A 77 0.57 9.88 -6.35
C ASP A 77 0.89 10.87 -7.48
N ASP A 78 -0.08 11.14 -8.37
CA ASP A 78 0.03 12.19 -9.40
C ASP A 78 0.34 13.55 -8.76
N GLY A 79 -0.33 13.89 -7.65
CA GLY A 79 -0.09 15.11 -6.89
C GLY A 79 1.34 15.18 -6.35
N VAL A 80 1.88 14.06 -5.85
CA VAL A 80 3.25 13.95 -5.38
C VAL A 80 4.22 14.19 -6.53
N ASP A 81 4.00 13.57 -7.69
CA ASP A 81 4.87 13.75 -8.84
C ASP A 81 4.89 15.21 -9.33
N ARG A 82 3.74 15.89 -9.32
CA ARG A 82 3.68 17.33 -9.64
C ARG A 82 4.51 18.19 -8.70
N ILE A 83 4.55 17.90 -7.39
CA ILE A 83 5.42 18.62 -6.45
C ILE A 83 6.90 18.54 -6.87
N PHE A 84 7.34 17.37 -7.33
CA PHE A 84 8.74 17.14 -7.66
C PHE A 84 9.11 17.59 -9.07
N TYR A 85 8.22 17.41 -10.04
CA TYR A 85 8.55 17.51 -11.47
C TYR A 85 7.90 18.69 -12.19
N ASP A 86 6.83 19.31 -11.68
CA ASP A 86 6.23 20.47 -12.35
C ASP A 86 7.11 21.72 -12.22
N ASP A 87 6.89 22.66 -13.13
CA ASP A 87 7.47 24.00 -13.03
C ASP A 87 6.94 24.72 -11.77
N GLU A 88 7.79 25.54 -11.14
CA GLU A 88 7.51 26.21 -9.85
C GLU A 88 6.19 27.02 -9.84
N TYR A 89 5.75 27.55 -10.98
CA TYR A 89 4.49 28.28 -11.11
C TYR A 89 3.23 27.42 -11.08
N TYR A 90 3.34 26.12 -11.32
CA TYR A 90 2.22 25.18 -11.40
C TYR A 90 2.21 24.15 -10.26
N LYS A 91 3.25 24.14 -9.41
CA LYS A 91 3.34 23.20 -8.29
C LYS A 91 2.15 23.36 -7.33
N PRO A 92 1.52 22.25 -6.92
CA PRO A 92 0.52 22.29 -5.88
C PRO A 92 1.15 22.69 -4.52
N ASP A 93 0.33 23.13 -3.56
CA ASP A 93 0.80 23.39 -2.20
C ASP A 93 1.17 22.07 -1.51
N GLU A 94 2.45 21.91 -1.18
CA GLU A 94 2.98 20.70 -0.55
C GLU A 94 2.28 20.38 0.78
N ARG A 95 2.04 21.41 1.60
CA ARG A 95 1.41 21.24 2.92
C ARG A 95 -0.04 20.82 2.75
N GLU A 96 -0.76 21.42 1.80
CA GLU A 96 -2.13 21.02 1.48
C GLU A 96 -2.20 19.56 1.04
N LEU A 97 -1.30 19.14 0.14
CA LEU A 97 -1.24 17.75 -0.33
C LEU A 97 -0.95 16.78 0.82
N ARG A 98 0.00 17.10 1.71
CA ARG A 98 0.30 16.27 2.88
C ARG A 98 -0.88 16.14 3.83
N GLU A 99 -1.64 17.20 4.05
CA GLU A 99 -2.85 17.14 4.87
C GLU A 99 -3.96 16.34 4.19
N ARG A 100 -4.10 16.43 2.86
CA ARG A 100 -5.01 15.57 2.08
C ARG A 100 -4.64 14.09 2.20
N ILE A 101 -3.35 13.75 2.07
CA ILE A 101 -2.85 12.37 2.24
C ILE A 101 -3.21 11.83 3.63
N LYS A 102 -2.98 12.62 4.69
CA LYS A 102 -3.35 12.22 6.06
C LYS A 102 -4.86 12.03 6.21
N LEU A 103 -5.68 12.89 5.59
CA LEU A 103 -7.13 12.78 5.65
C LEU A 103 -7.61 11.48 4.99
N GLU A 104 -7.12 11.16 3.80
CA GLU A 104 -7.49 9.93 3.08
C GLU A 104 -6.99 8.68 3.81
N ALA A 105 -5.77 8.71 4.37
CA ALA A 105 -5.29 7.63 5.23
C ALA A 105 -6.23 7.37 6.43
N ARG A 106 -6.75 8.42 7.08
CA ARG A 106 -7.74 8.25 8.17
C ARG A 106 -9.06 7.69 7.67
N ARG A 107 -9.53 8.14 6.51
CA ARG A 107 -10.78 7.67 5.90
C ARG A 107 -10.69 6.19 5.55
N TYR A 108 -9.57 5.78 4.97
CA TYR A 108 -9.32 4.38 4.64
C TYR A 108 -9.33 3.51 5.90
N LEU A 109 -8.57 3.87 6.94
CA LEU A 109 -8.57 3.13 8.20
C LEU A 109 -9.95 3.05 8.85
N ALA A 110 -10.70 4.16 8.85
CA ALA A 110 -12.06 4.18 9.38
C ALA A 110 -13.03 3.30 8.57
N SER A 111 -12.83 3.16 7.25
CA SER A 111 -13.66 2.25 6.44
C SER A 111 -13.37 0.79 6.78
N GLN A 112 -12.10 0.44 7.02
CA GLN A 112 -11.72 -0.92 7.45
C GLN A 112 -12.31 -1.26 8.83
N ASP A 113 -12.29 -0.30 9.77
CA ASP A 113 -12.92 -0.48 11.09
C ASP A 113 -14.45 -0.61 11.01
N SER A 114 -15.09 0.03 10.02
CA SER A 114 -16.56 -0.06 9.83
C SER A 114 -17.02 -1.36 9.16
N GLU A 115 -16.14 -2.01 8.39
CA GLU A 115 -16.36 -3.33 7.80
C GLU A 115 -15.94 -4.46 8.78
N GLY A 116 -15.14 -4.13 9.79
CA GLY A 116 -14.76 -5.01 10.89
C GLY A 116 -15.70 -4.93 12.09
N ILE A 117 -16.74 -5.78 12.11
CA ILE A 117 -17.25 -6.31 13.38
C ILE A 117 -16.09 -7.12 14.00
N ARG A 118 -15.26 -6.46 14.83
CA ARG A 118 -14.31 -7.14 15.73
C ARG A 118 -15.04 -7.58 17.00
#